data_AF-A0A7C3C2Q7-F1
#
_entry.id   AF-A0A7C3C2Q7-F1
#
_cell.length_a   1.000
_cell.length_b   1.000
_cell.length_c   1.000
_cell.angle_alpha   90.00
_cell.angle_beta   90.00
_cell.angle_gamma   90.00
#
_symmetry.space_group_name_H-M   'P 1'
#
loop_
_entity.id
_entity.type
_entity.pdbx_description
1 polymer ?
#
loop_
_entity_poly.entity_id
_entity_poly.type
_entity_poly.pdbx_seq_one_letter_code
_entity_poly.pdbx_strand_id
1 'polypeptide(L)'
;MLELTRETREKLRRYLINADPFLWGVLDSKNKKGRIQELKSMGYLTHYPEKFNYNYSKINQDLLVEVGVEGILENIIIPKVRALFTPEVLEYFRRCWEQGQTPHVKYLREQGLYKRRIGEREIYEDSFRYEQPSGYKDPPFIFLQIHSQQNFVERWTVFGGLWFEDIEPLL
;
A
#
# COMPACT_ATOMS: atom_id res chain seq x y z
N MET A 1 7.00 -16.03 13.39
CA MET A 1 8.30 -15.43 13.07
C MET A 1 8.62 -15.87 11.66
N LEU A 2 8.52 -14.95 10.71
CA LEU A 2 8.83 -15.18 9.30
C LEU A 2 10.29 -15.62 9.16
N GLU A 3 10.51 -16.81 8.61
CA GLU A 3 11.86 -17.27 8.27
C GLU A 3 12.19 -16.88 6.84
N LEU A 4 12.97 -15.81 6.68
CA LEU A 4 13.43 -15.33 5.37
C LEU A 4 14.76 -15.96 4.98
N THR A 5 14.87 -16.45 3.75
CA THR A 5 16.18 -16.69 3.16
C THR A 5 16.97 -15.39 3.08
N ARG A 6 18.31 -15.47 3.09
CA ARG A 6 19.17 -14.29 2.95
C ARG A 6 18.85 -13.49 1.68
N GLU A 7 18.63 -14.18 0.57
CA GLU A 7 18.33 -13.57 -0.71
C GLU A 7 16.99 -12.82 -0.68
N THR A 8 15.93 -13.46 -0.17
CA THR A 8 14.61 -12.83 -0.02
C THR A 8 14.68 -11.62 0.89
N ARG A 9 15.39 -11.71 2.02
CA ARG A 9 15.60 -10.58 2.94
C ARG A 9 16.30 -9.41 2.27
N GLU A 10 17.38 -9.64 1.51
CA GLU A 10 18.11 -8.59 0.81
C GLU A 10 17.29 -7.98 -0.33
N LYS A 11 16.46 -8.77 -1.03
CA LYS A 11 15.48 -8.29 -2.03
C LYS A 11 14.46 -7.38 -1.36
N LEU A 12 13.77 -7.85 -0.32
CA LEU A 12 12.73 -7.10 0.38
C LEU A 12 13.27 -5.83 1.05
N ARG A 13 14.48 -5.87 1.62
CA ARG A 13 15.15 -4.67 2.15
C ARG A 13 15.31 -3.59 1.07
N ARG A 14 15.76 -3.96 -0.13
CA ARG A 14 15.91 -3.00 -1.24
C ARG A 14 14.55 -2.46 -1.68
N TYR A 15 13.53 -3.30 -1.75
CA TYR A 15 12.16 -2.84 -2.01
C TYR A 15 11.71 -1.84 -0.96
N LEU A 16 11.82 -2.15 0.34
CA LEU A 16 11.37 -1.29 1.42
C LEU A 16 12.10 0.06 1.47
N ILE A 17 13.41 0.11 1.21
CA ILE A 17 14.16 1.38 1.11
C ILE A 17 13.58 2.26 -0.01
N ASN A 18 13.24 1.66 -1.15
CA ASN A 18 12.73 2.34 -2.34
C ASN A 18 11.20 2.39 -2.42
N ALA A 19 10.50 1.87 -1.41
CA ALA A 19 9.06 1.73 -1.43
C ALA A 19 8.42 3.10 -1.18
N ASP A 20 8.13 3.79 -2.28
CA ASP A 20 7.13 4.84 -2.35
C ASP A 20 6.20 4.48 -3.51
N PRO A 21 4.97 3.96 -3.29
CA PRO A 21 4.14 4.09 -2.09
C PRO A 21 4.01 2.82 -1.21
N PHE A 22 4.48 1.63 -1.60
CA PHE A 22 3.98 0.36 -1.03
C PHE A 22 3.94 0.32 0.52
N LEU A 23 5.06 0.64 1.19
CA LEU A 23 5.15 0.70 2.65
C LEU A 23 4.32 1.85 3.24
N TRP A 24 4.39 3.04 2.64
CA TRP A 24 3.66 4.21 3.11
C TRP A 24 2.16 4.15 2.81
N GLY A 25 1.78 3.31 1.88
CA GLY A 25 0.47 3.17 1.34
C GLY A 25 -0.42 2.28 2.18
N VAL A 26 0.17 1.29 2.85
CA VAL A 26 -0.56 0.48 3.82
C VAL A 26 -0.91 1.24 5.10
N LEU A 27 -0.30 2.42 5.34
CA LEU A 27 -0.62 3.27 6.49
C LEU A 27 -1.86 4.13 6.23
N ASP A 28 -2.66 4.34 7.26
CA ASP A 28 -3.96 5.03 7.16
C ASP A 28 -3.77 6.52 6.89
N SER A 29 -2.70 7.09 7.42
CA SER A 29 -2.37 8.49 7.26
C SER A 29 -1.90 8.83 5.84
N LYS A 30 -2.39 9.96 5.31
CA LYS A 30 -2.20 10.34 3.90
C LYS A 30 -1.01 11.23 3.63
N ASN A 31 -0.59 12.00 4.64
CA ASN A 31 0.57 12.88 4.54
C ASN A 31 1.72 12.30 5.35
N LYS A 32 2.95 12.69 4.98
CA LYS A 32 4.18 12.23 5.64
C LYS A 32 4.13 12.40 7.16
N LYS A 33 3.60 13.54 7.65
CA LYS A 33 3.52 13.83 9.09
C LYS A 33 2.61 12.83 9.82
N GLY A 34 1.42 12.58 9.30
CA GLY A 34 0.48 11.63 9.87
C GLY A 34 1.05 10.22 9.86
N ARG A 35 1.70 9.80 8.77
CA ARG A 35 2.33 8.47 8.67
C ARG A 35 3.41 8.25 9.72
N ILE A 36 4.23 9.28 9.99
CA ILE A 36 5.19 9.23 11.08
C ILE A 36 4.49 9.14 12.44
N GLN A 37 3.40 9.88 12.66
CA GLN A 37 2.65 9.80 13.92
C GLN A 37 1.96 8.44 14.12
N GLU A 38 1.48 7.83 13.04
CA GLU A 38 0.95 6.47 13.05
C GLU A 38 2.05 5.46 13.44
N LEU A 39 3.22 5.52 12.79
CA LEU A 39 4.38 4.69 13.17
C LEU A 39 4.77 4.89 14.64
N LYS A 40 4.77 6.13 15.14
CA LYS A 40 5.01 6.43 16.56
C LYS A 40 3.97 5.82 17.49
N SER A 41 2.71 5.85 17.10
CA SER A 41 1.63 5.24 17.88
C SER A 41 1.75 3.71 17.93
N MET A 42 2.38 3.10 16.92
CA MET A 42 2.75 1.68 16.89
C MET A 42 4.04 1.38 17.69
N GLY A 43 4.68 2.39 18.27
CA GLY A 43 5.91 2.25 19.05
C GLY A 43 7.21 2.40 18.25
N TYR A 44 7.13 2.77 16.96
CA TYR A 44 8.29 2.91 16.08
C TYR A 44 8.69 4.36 15.84
N LEU A 45 9.97 4.64 15.64
CA LEU A 45 10.47 5.99 15.36
C LEU A 45 10.04 7.01 16.43
N THR A 46 9.88 6.58 17.68
CA THR A 46 9.34 7.41 18.78
C THR A 46 10.15 8.69 19.00
N HIS A 47 11.45 8.64 18.72
CA HIS A 47 12.39 9.76 18.85
C HIS A 47 12.38 10.74 17.67
N TYR A 48 11.63 10.47 16.59
CA TYR A 48 11.63 11.35 15.42
C TYR A 48 11.12 12.75 15.75
N PRO A 49 11.88 13.83 15.48
CA PRO A 49 11.43 15.18 15.74
C PRO A 49 10.30 15.60 14.80
N GLU A 50 9.27 16.28 15.32
CA GLU A 50 8.08 16.64 14.55
C GLU A 50 8.31 17.68 13.44
N LYS A 51 9.44 18.40 13.48
CA LYS A 51 9.73 19.57 12.64
C LYS A 51 10.79 19.33 11.56
N PHE A 52 11.35 18.13 11.43
CA PHE A 52 12.37 17.88 10.42
C PHE A 52 11.79 17.44 9.07
N ASN A 53 12.43 17.87 8.00
CA ASN A 53 12.03 17.56 6.64
C ASN A 53 12.73 16.30 6.09
N TYR A 54 12.66 15.18 6.82
CA TYR A 54 13.21 13.91 6.33
C TYR A 54 12.45 13.47 5.07
N ASN A 55 13.18 12.94 4.08
CA ASN A 55 12.57 12.31 2.92
C ASN A 55 12.14 10.87 3.24
N TYR A 56 11.28 10.28 2.41
CA TYR A 56 10.78 8.92 2.64
C TYR A 56 11.89 7.88 2.70
N SER A 57 12.93 8.00 1.88
CA SER A 57 14.06 7.07 1.87
C SER A 57 14.78 7.03 3.22
N LYS A 58 15.02 8.18 3.85
CA LYS A 58 15.65 8.25 5.18
C LYS A 58 14.77 7.62 6.24
N ILE A 59 13.47 7.90 6.20
CA ILE A 59 12.52 7.32 7.17
C ILE A 59 12.45 5.80 7.01
N ASN A 60 12.38 5.29 5.77
CA ASN A 60 12.40 3.85 5.48
C ASN A 60 13.68 3.18 5.97
N GLN A 61 14.84 3.82 5.78
CA GLN A 61 16.13 3.32 6.26
C GLN A 61 16.15 3.22 7.78
N ASP A 62 15.68 4.24 8.49
CA ASP A 62 15.71 4.24 9.95
C ASP A 62 14.70 3.24 10.52
N LEU A 63 13.51 3.12 9.92
CA LEU A 63 12.55 2.09 10.29
C LEU A 63 13.10 0.68 10.07
N LEU A 64 13.82 0.46 8.97
CA LEU A 64 14.51 -0.81 8.70
C LEU A 64 15.62 -1.13 9.71
N VAL A 65 16.34 -0.12 10.19
CA VAL A 65 17.36 -0.30 11.23
C VAL A 65 16.72 -0.62 12.57
N GLU A 66 15.62 0.04 12.91
CA GLU A 66 14.92 -0.13 14.18
C GLU A 66 14.16 -1.47 14.27
N VAL A 67 13.47 -1.85 13.19
CA VAL A 67 12.49 -2.95 13.20
C VAL A 67 12.93 -4.16 12.39
N GLY A 68 13.80 -3.98 11.39
CA GLY A 68 14.16 -5.04 10.44
C GLY A 68 13.08 -5.30 9.38
N VAL A 69 13.40 -6.17 8.41
CA VAL A 69 12.48 -6.50 7.31
C VAL A 69 11.30 -7.31 7.85
N GLU A 70 11.58 -8.34 8.64
CA GLU A 70 10.61 -9.24 9.23
C GLU A 70 9.60 -8.47 10.08
N GLY A 71 10.08 -7.61 10.97
CA GLY A 71 9.20 -6.84 11.84
C GLY A 71 8.33 -5.84 11.08
N ILE A 72 8.82 -5.24 9.98
CA ILE A 72 8.00 -4.37 9.12
C ILE A 72 6.92 -5.21 8.41
N LEU A 73 7.25 -6.40 7.92
CA LEU A 73 6.25 -7.26 7.29
C LEU A 73 5.19 -7.71 8.30
N GLU A 74 5.61 -8.31 9.41
CA GLU A 74 4.74 -8.94 10.40
C GLU A 74 3.85 -7.92 11.13
N ASN A 75 4.39 -6.75 11.47
CA ASN A 75 3.68 -5.80 12.34
C ASN A 75 3.03 -4.64 11.58
N ILE A 76 3.44 -4.39 10.33
CA ILE A 76 2.95 -3.24 9.55
C ILE A 76 2.26 -3.71 8.27
N ILE A 77 3.01 -4.29 7.33
CA ILE A 77 2.49 -4.54 5.98
C ILE A 77 1.41 -5.63 5.97
N ILE A 78 1.68 -6.81 6.51
CA ILE A 78 0.76 -7.95 6.46
C ILE A 78 -0.57 -7.64 7.18
N PRO A 79 -0.57 -7.12 8.42
CA PRO A 79 -1.81 -6.80 9.12
C PRO A 79 -2.64 -5.75 8.37
N LYS A 80 -1.98 -4.71 7.84
CA LYS A 80 -2.68 -3.65 7.11
C LYS A 80 -3.25 -4.15 5.80
N VAL A 81 -2.52 -4.94 5.01
CA VAL A 81 -3.06 -5.51 3.76
C VAL A 81 -4.26 -6.42 4.04
N ARG A 82 -4.20 -7.26 5.08
CA ARG A 82 -5.33 -8.11 5.51
C ARG A 82 -6.52 -7.32 6.05
N ALA A 83 -6.29 -6.15 6.64
CA ALA A 83 -7.36 -5.25 7.06
C ALA A 83 -7.98 -4.50 5.88
N LEU A 84 -7.19 -4.22 4.83
CA LEU A 84 -7.62 -3.50 3.64
C LEU A 84 -8.39 -4.37 2.65
N PHE A 85 -8.03 -5.64 2.53
CA PHE A 85 -8.62 -6.57 1.57
C PHE A 85 -9.16 -7.79 2.28
N THR A 86 -10.43 -8.13 2.01
CA THR A 86 -11.00 -9.38 2.50
C THR A 86 -10.29 -10.57 1.83
N PRO A 87 -10.34 -11.77 2.44
CA PRO A 87 -9.76 -12.98 1.83
C PRO A 87 -10.27 -13.24 0.41
N GLU A 88 -11.55 -12.99 0.14
CA GLU A 88 -12.17 -13.18 -1.18
C GLU A 88 -11.61 -12.20 -2.22
N VAL A 89 -11.32 -10.96 -1.81
CA VAL A 89 -10.68 -9.95 -2.66
C VAL A 89 -9.24 -10.33 -2.95
N LEU A 90 -8.48 -10.75 -1.95
CA LEU A 90 -7.10 -11.22 -2.14
C LEU A 90 -7.04 -12.43 -3.07
N GLU A 91 -7.98 -13.36 -2.95
CA GLU A 91 -8.07 -14.53 -3.83
C GLU A 91 -8.47 -14.16 -5.25
N TYR A 92 -9.35 -13.17 -5.43
CA TYR A 92 -9.60 -12.61 -6.76
C TYR A 92 -8.33 -11.99 -7.36
N PHE A 93 -7.59 -11.20 -6.58
CA PHE A 93 -6.33 -10.60 -7.00
C PHE A 93 -5.26 -11.65 -7.35
N ARG A 94 -5.11 -12.71 -6.55
CA ARG A 94 -4.23 -13.84 -6.86
C ARG A 94 -4.53 -14.42 -8.24
N ARG A 95 -5.81 -14.75 -8.50
CA ARG A 95 -6.23 -15.30 -9.79
C ARG A 95 -5.95 -14.35 -10.95
N CYS A 96 -6.16 -13.05 -10.78
CA CYS A 96 -5.76 -12.07 -11.79
C CYS A 96 -4.25 -12.12 -12.06
N TRP A 97 -3.43 -12.19 -11.00
CA TRP A 97 -1.98 -12.22 -11.11
C TRP A 97 -1.48 -13.48 -11.85
N GLU A 98 -1.95 -14.65 -11.44
CA GLU A 98 -1.60 -15.94 -12.06
C GLU A 98 -1.99 -16.03 -13.55
N GLN A 99 -3.07 -15.34 -13.94
CA GLN A 99 -3.54 -15.29 -15.33
C GLN A 99 -2.85 -14.18 -16.15
N GLY A 100 -1.94 -13.41 -15.56
CA GLY A 100 -1.30 -12.26 -16.21
C GLY A 100 -2.28 -11.12 -16.53
N GLN A 101 -3.37 -11.02 -15.76
CA GLN A 101 -4.43 -10.04 -15.94
C GLN A 101 -4.41 -8.98 -14.84
N THR A 102 -4.88 -7.77 -15.16
CA THR A 102 -5.18 -6.76 -14.14
C THR A 102 -6.60 -6.97 -13.59
N PRO A 103 -6.84 -6.65 -12.31
CA PRO A 103 -8.19 -6.64 -11.74
C PRO A 103 -9.15 -5.78 -12.57
N HIS A 104 -10.33 -6.32 -12.85
CA HIS A 104 -11.29 -5.63 -13.69
C HIS A 104 -11.91 -4.42 -12.94
N VAL A 105 -11.98 -3.27 -13.61
CA VAL A 105 -12.51 -2.02 -13.03
C VAL A 105 -13.90 -2.19 -12.40
N LYS A 106 -14.80 -2.92 -13.06
CA LYS A 106 -16.14 -3.21 -12.53
C LYS A 106 -16.09 -3.91 -11.16
N TYR A 107 -15.25 -4.94 -11.03
CA TYR A 107 -15.07 -5.65 -9.77
C TYR A 107 -14.52 -4.71 -8.69
N LEU A 108 -13.50 -3.92 -9.04
CA LEU A 108 -12.93 -2.93 -8.12
C LEU A 108 -13.99 -1.93 -7.63
N ARG A 109 -14.93 -1.49 -8.48
CA ARG A 109 -16.06 -0.62 -8.08
C ARG A 109 -16.99 -1.30 -7.10
N GLU A 110 -17.40 -2.52 -7.41
CA GLU A 110 -18.33 -3.31 -6.58
C GLU A 110 -17.76 -3.59 -5.18
N GLN A 111 -16.44 -3.75 -5.07
CA GLN A 111 -15.74 -3.94 -3.80
C GLN A 111 -15.37 -2.62 -3.09
N GLY A 112 -15.73 -1.45 -3.64
CA GLY A 112 -15.33 -0.15 -3.08
C GLY A 112 -13.83 0.16 -3.21
N LEU A 113 -13.11 -0.59 -4.05
CA LEU A 113 -11.68 -0.50 -4.32
C LEU A 113 -11.35 0.33 -5.58
N TYR A 114 -12.33 1.05 -6.13
CA TYR A 114 -12.17 1.88 -7.32
C TYR A 114 -12.62 3.32 -7.07
N LYS A 115 -11.74 4.28 -7.35
CA LYS A 115 -12.10 5.69 -7.52
C LYS A 115 -11.35 6.31 -8.68
N ARG A 116 -12.07 7.05 -9.53
CA ARG A 116 -11.52 7.73 -10.72
C ARG A 116 -11.06 9.14 -10.35
N ARG A 117 -9.83 9.50 -10.73
CA ARG A 117 -9.32 10.88 -10.62
C ARG A 117 -9.61 11.61 -11.94
N ILE A 118 -10.43 12.67 -11.91
CA ILE A 118 -10.67 13.57 -13.05
C ILE A 118 -10.06 14.92 -12.70
N GLY A 119 -8.84 15.20 -13.18
CA GLY A 119 -8.09 16.40 -12.83
C GLY A 119 -7.71 16.45 -11.33
N GLU A 120 -7.90 17.59 -10.67
CA GLU A 120 -7.68 17.77 -9.22
C GLU A 120 -8.92 17.43 -8.36
N ARG A 121 -10.05 17.03 -8.95
CA ARG A 121 -11.29 16.71 -8.22
C ARG A 121 -11.61 15.22 -8.27
N GLU A 122 -11.96 14.68 -7.11
CA GLU A 122 -12.53 13.35 -6.94
C GLU A 122 -14.03 13.42 -7.24
N ILE A 123 -14.50 12.73 -8.28
CA ILE A 123 -15.94 12.64 -8.60
C ILE A 123 -16.33 11.16 -8.52
N TYR A 124 -17.24 10.84 -7.62
CA TYR A 124 -17.95 9.56 -7.60
C TYR A 124 -18.97 9.57 -8.74
N GLU A 125 -19.04 8.51 -9.55
CA GLU A 125 -20.00 8.43 -10.66
C GLU A 125 -21.47 8.40 -10.19
N ASP A 126 -21.72 8.23 -8.89
CA ASP A 126 -23.06 8.15 -8.28
C ASP A 126 -23.51 9.46 -7.59
N SER A 127 -22.96 10.60 -8.02
CA SER A 127 -23.09 11.91 -7.37
C SER A 127 -24.44 12.61 -7.55
N PHE A 128 -25.56 11.89 -7.39
CA PHE A 128 -26.88 12.51 -7.16
C PHE A 128 -27.41 12.29 -5.74
N ARG A 129 -26.72 11.55 -4.85
CA ARG A 129 -27.28 11.25 -3.51
C ARG A 129 -26.37 11.38 -2.29
N TYR A 130 -25.08 11.69 -2.40
CA TYR A 130 -24.23 11.79 -1.21
C TYR A 130 -23.27 12.97 -1.26
N GLU A 131 -23.18 13.67 -0.12
CA GLU A 131 -22.33 14.84 0.11
C GLU A 131 -20.85 14.51 -0.17
N GLN A 132 -20.18 15.44 -0.86
CA GLN A 132 -18.80 15.28 -1.30
C GLN A 132 -17.83 15.32 -0.10
N PRO A 133 -17.00 14.29 0.10
CA PRO A 133 -15.89 14.38 1.05
C PRO A 133 -14.68 14.99 0.35
N SER A 134 -14.19 16.11 0.88
CA SER A 134 -12.90 16.67 0.51
C SER A 134 -11.73 15.80 1.02
N GLY A 135 -10.71 15.62 0.17
CA GLY A 135 -9.36 15.22 0.57
C GLY A 135 -8.94 13.78 0.27
N TYR A 136 -8.25 13.57 -0.87
CA TYR A 136 -7.42 12.40 -1.24
C TYR A 136 -7.74 11.11 -0.44
N LYS A 137 -8.83 10.41 -0.75
CA LYS A 137 -9.29 9.20 -0.02
C LYS A 137 -9.12 7.95 -0.90
N ASP A 138 -8.10 7.10 -0.64
CA ASP A 138 -8.30 5.67 -0.28
C ASP A 138 -7.15 4.69 -0.64
N PRO A 139 -6.92 3.64 0.19
CA PRO A 139 -5.93 2.55 0.03
C PRO A 139 -5.78 1.89 -1.36
N PRO A 140 -6.86 1.67 -2.15
CA PRO A 140 -6.75 1.21 -3.53
C PRO A 140 -5.81 2.04 -4.42
N PHE A 141 -5.52 3.30 -4.10
CA PHE A 141 -4.57 4.11 -4.86
C PHE A 141 -3.11 3.61 -4.80
N ILE A 142 -2.78 2.77 -3.82
CA ILE A 142 -1.41 2.27 -3.59
C ILE A 142 -1.10 1.06 -4.45
N PHE A 143 -2.12 0.24 -4.71
CA PHE A 143 -1.99 -1.04 -5.39
C PHE A 143 -2.61 -1.02 -6.78
N LEU A 144 -3.55 -0.10 -6.99
CA LEU A 144 -4.38 -0.04 -8.17
C LEU A 144 -4.47 1.38 -8.73
N GLN A 145 -3.37 2.15 -8.73
CA GLN A 145 -3.38 3.49 -9.36
C GLN A 145 -3.84 3.35 -10.82
N ILE A 146 -5.00 3.91 -11.16
CA ILE A 146 -5.59 3.77 -12.50
C ILE A 146 -5.25 5.01 -13.32
N HIS A 147 -4.58 4.81 -14.45
CA HIS A 147 -4.31 5.89 -15.37
C HIS A 147 -5.61 6.31 -16.08
N SER A 148 -6.08 7.53 -15.79
CA SER A 148 -7.44 8.00 -16.14
C SER A 148 -7.72 8.11 -17.65
N GLN A 149 -6.67 8.17 -18.47
CA GLN A 149 -6.77 8.28 -19.93
C GLN A 149 -6.78 6.93 -20.65
N GLN A 150 -6.26 5.87 -20.03
CA GLN A 150 -6.02 4.59 -20.69
C GLN A 150 -6.68 3.40 -19.97
N ASN A 151 -7.38 3.63 -18.84
CA ASN A 151 -8.09 2.60 -18.08
C ASN A 151 -7.24 1.37 -17.71
N PHE A 152 -5.95 1.56 -17.41
CA PHE A 152 -5.06 0.50 -16.91
C PHE A 152 -4.67 0.74 -15.47
N VAL A 153 -4.37 -0.35 -14.76
CA VAL A 153 -3.98 -0.37 -13.35
C VAL A 153 -2.45 -0.32 -13.25
N GLU A 154 -1.89 0.88 -13.18
CA GLU A 154 -0.45 1.20 -13.29
C GLU A 154 0.42 0.53 -12.22
N ARG A 155 -0.10 0.37 -11.00
CA ARG A 155 0.67 -0.20 -9.86
C ARG A 155 0.38 -1.67 -9.58
N TRP A 156 -0.43 -2.32 -10.44
CA TRP A 156 -0.81 -3.72 -10.26
C TRP A 156 0.39 -4.65 -10.24
N THR A 157 1.34 -4.48 -11.16
CA THR A 157 2.51 -5.36 -11.26
C THR A 157 3.45 -5.22 -10.08
N VAL A 158 3.51 -4.04 -9.47
CA VAL A 158 4.29 -3.78 -8.25
C VAL A 158 3.66 -4.49 -7.05
N PHE A 159 2.34 -4.35 -6.88
CA PHE A 159 1.62 -5.06 -5.81
C PHE A 159 1.66 -6.56 -6.04
N GLY A 160 1.24 -7.03 -7.21
CA GLY A 160 1.11 -8.45 -7.50
C GLY A 160 2.43 -9.19 -7.37
N GLY A 161 3.49 -8.65 -7.95
CA GLY A 161 4.83 -9.21 -7.81
C GLY A 161 5.31 -9.22 -6.36
N LEU A 162 5.22 -8.10 -5.64
CA LEU A 162 5.74 -8.03 -4.28
C LEU A 162 4.88 -8.82 -3.27
N TRP A 163 3.56 -8.78 -3.40
CA TRP A 163 2.66 -9.48 -2.48
C TRP A 163 2.63 -10.98 -2.80
N PHE A 164 2.23 -11.39 -4.01
CA PHE A 164 2.00 -12.80 -4.33
C PHE A 164 3.29 -13.62 -4.55
N GLU A 165 4.40 -13.01 -4.99
CA GLU A 165 5.66 -13.75 -5.21
C GLU A 165 6.62 -13.70 -4.03
N ASP A 166 6.64 -12.59 -3.28
CA ASP A 166 7.69 -12.36 -2.27
C ASP A 166 7.20 -12.37 -0.82
N ILE A 167 5.99 -11.89 -0.55
CA ILE A 167 5.48 -11.75 0.83
C ILE A 167 4.57 -12.91 1.21
N GLU A 168 3.61 -13.22 0.36
CA GLU A 168 2.57 -14.19 0.65
C GLU A 168 3.06 -15.63 0.77
N PRO A 169 4.07 -16.11 -0.01
CA PRO A 169 4.66 -17.43 0.20
C PRO A 169 5.37 -17.61 1.56
N LEU A 170 5.54 -16.52 2.31
CA LEU A 170 6.13 -16.54 3.64
C LEU A 170 5.08 -16.68 4.76
N LEU A 171 3.79 -16.56 4.43
CA LEU A 171 2.66 -16.58 5.37
C LEU A 171 2.16 -18.01 5.65
#